data_AF-A0A091QAV2-F1
#
_entry.id   AF-A0A091QAV2-F1
#
_cell.length_a   1.000
_cell.length_b   1.000
_cell.length_c   1.000
_cell.angle_alpha   90.00
_cell.angle_beta   90.00
_cell.angle_gamma   90.00
#
_symmetry.space_group_name_H-M   'P 1'
#
loop_
_entity.id
_entity.type
_entity.pdbx_description
1 polymer ?
#
loop_
_entity_poly.entity_id
_entity_poly.type
_entity_poly.pdbx_seq_one_letter_code
_entity_poly.pdbx_strand_id
1 'polypeptide(L)'
;RGYLYAGLEFGAECYCGHKIQAANASEAECSMGCKGERGRTCGGANRLAIYRLELAQEAARRDGSAIFRGCFRRPANVSIALPTSKVMLNMSVDKCVDFCTEKEYPLAALAGTTCHCGFPTTLFTLHEREDEQLCAQKCPGEDFESCGTAEFLLVYQTQVQDNRCMDRRFLPTRAKQLVALASFPGAGNTWARHLIELATGFYTGSYYFDGSLYNKGFKGERDHWRSGRTICIKTHESGQKEIEAFDAAILLIRNPYKALMAEFNRKFGGHIGFAAHAHWQGK
;
A
#
# COMPACT_ATOMS: atom_id res chain seq x y z
N ARG A 1 2.77 4.90 -4.15
CA ARG A 1 3.01 5.32 -5.56
C ARG A 1 2.22 4.36 -6.44
N GLY A 2 1.32 4.86 -7.30
CA GLY A 2 0.45 4.01 -8.14
C GLY A 2 1.05 3.76 -9.52
N TYR A 3 1.87 2.72 -9.66
CA TYR A 3 2.41 2.27 -10.96
C TYR A 3 1.41 1.36 -11.68
N LEU A 4 1.46 1.30 -13.01
CA LEU A 4 0.55 0.45 -13.81
C LEU A 4 1.13 -0.95 -14.05
N TYR A 5 2.45 -1.06 -14.00
CA TYR A 5 3.18 -2.29 -14.28
C TYR A 5 4.23 -2.55 -13.20
N ALA A 6 4.41 -3.83 -12.87
CA ALA A 6 5.55 -4.34 -12.14
C ALA A 6 6.37 -5.24 -13.08
N GLY A 7 7.68 -5.28 -12.93
CA GLY A 7 8.58 -6.10 -13.74
C GLY A 7 9.55 -6.89 -12.86
N LEU A 8 9.82 -8.13 -13.23
CA LEU A 8 10.82 -8.98 -12.59
C LEU A 8 11.96 -9.26 -13.56
N GLU A 9 13.20 -9.09 -13.11
CA GLU A 9 14.40 -9.38 -13.89
C GLU A 9 15.38 -10.23 -13.09
N PHE A 10 16.21 -11.00 -13.80
CA PHE A 10 17.37 -11.67 -13.23
C PHE A 10 17.08 -12.53 -11.98
N GLY A 11 15.87 -13.09 -11.90
CA GLY A 11 15.43 -13.98 -10.83
C GLY A 11 15.16 -13.31 -9.48
N ALA A 12 15.41 -12.01 -9.34
CA ALA A 12 15.47 -11.35 -8.03
C ALA A 12 15.21 -9.84 -8.03
N GLU A 13 15.31 -9.18 -9.17
CA GLU A 13 15.18 -7.73 -9.27
C GLU A 13 13.73 -7.35 -9.55
N CYS A 14 13.30 -6.20 -9.02
CA CYS A 14 11.94 -5.71 -9.13
C CYS A 14 11.94 -4.28 -9.66
N TYR A 15 11.10 -4.05 -10.66
CA TYR A 15 10.94 -2.77 -11.34
C TYR A 15 9.46 -2.35 -11.32
N CYS A 16 9.20 -1.05 -11.36
CA CYS A 16 7.84 -0.50 -11.45
C CYS A 16 7.80 0.59 -12.51
N GLY A 17 6.74 0.64 -13.30
CA GLY A 17 6.62 1.56 -14.42
C GLY A 17 5.19 1.94 -14.78
N HIS A 18 5.06 3.04 -15.52
CA HIS A 18 3.77 3.49 -16.06
C HIS A 18 3.58 3.12 -17.54
N LYS A 19 4.67 2.87 -18.27
CA LYS A 19 4.66 2.52 -19.70
C LYS A 19 5.73 1.47 -19.97
N ILE A 20 5.47 0.61 -20.94
CA ILE A 20 6.46 -0.33 -21.47
C ILE A 20 7.15 0.35 -22.65
N GLN A 21 8.47 0.54 -22.57
CA GLN A 21 9.27 1.23 -23.61
C GLN A 21 10.10 0.28 -24.46
N ALA A 22 10.04 -1.03 -24.17
CA ALA A 22 10.78 -2.07 -24.87
C ALA A 22 9.84 -2.94 -25.71
N ALA A 23 10.38 -3.55 -26.77
CA ALA A 23 9.65 -4.54 -27.56
C ALA A 23 9.43 -5.83 -26.76
N ASN A 24 8.38 -6.57 -27.12
CA ASN A 24 8.11 -7.87 -26.52
C ASN A 24 9.24 -8.86 -26.86
N ALA A 25 9.77 -9.49 -25.83
CA ALA A 25 10.69 -10.60 -25.94
C ALA A 25 9.91 -11.93 -26.00
N SER A 26 10.57 -13.00 -26.43
CA SER A 26 9.96 -14.33 -26.38
C SER A 26 9.87 -14.82 -24.93
N GLU A 27 8.82 -15.58 -24.58
CA GLU A 27 8.67 -16.12 -23.22
C GLU A 27 9.85 -17.00 -22.80
N ALA A 28 10.50 -17.67 -23.76
CA ALA A 28 11.68 -18.49 -23.53
C ALA A 28 12.87 -17.67 -22.98
N GLU A 29 12.99 -16.39 -23.34
CA GLU A 29 14.00 -15.48 -22.81
C GLU A 29 13.68 -14.98 -21.39
N CYS A 30 12.45 -15.20 -20.91
CA CYS A 30 11.97 -14.87 -19.56
C CYS A 30 11.84 -16.11 -18.66
N SER A 31 12.74 -17.08 -18.83
CA SER A 31 12.70 -18.39 -18.18
C SER A 31 13.54 -18.52 -16.91
N MET A 32 14.13 -17.43 -16.41
CA MET A 32 14.97 -17.49 -15.21
C MET A 32 14.11 -17.75 -13.98
N GLY A 33 14.49 -18.77 -13.20
CA GLY A 33 13.79 -19.11 -11.97
C GLY A 33 13.85 -18.00 -10.90
N CYS A 34 12.74 -17.80 -10.20
CA CYS A 34 12.66 -16.90 -9.06
C CYS A 34 13.54 -17.41 -7.91
N LYS A 35 14.47 -16.58 -7.43
CA LYS A 35 15.30 -16.90 -6.25
C LYS A 35 14.48 -16.94 -4.97
N GLY A 36 13.35 -16.22 -4.92
CA GLY A 36 12.45 -16.16 -3.75
C GLY A 36 11.40 -17.27 -3.68
N GLU A 37 11.08 -17.92 -4.80
CA GLU A 37 9.99 -18.92 -4.90
C GLU A 37 10.35 -20.00 -5.93
N ARG A 38 10.65 -21.21 -5.45
CA ARG A 38 10.99 -22.33 -6.34
C ARG A 38 9.79 -22.70 -7.21
N GLY A 39 10.03 -22.88 -8.51
CA GLY A 39 9.02 -23.28 -9.49
C GLY A 39 8.32 -22.12 -10.20
N ARG A 40 8.65 -20.85 -9.88
CA ARG A 40 8.19 -19.67 -10.64
C ARG A 40 9.31 -19.07 -11.48
N THR A 41 8.93 -18.35 -12.53
CA THR A 41 9.83 -17.59 -13.41
C THR A 41 9.79 -16.09 -13.08
N CYS A 42 10.96 -15.47 -13.08
CA CYS A 42 11.20 -14.08 -12.69
C CYS A 42 12.10 -13.38 -13.73
N GLY A 43 11.63 -13.36 -14.98
CA GLY A 43 12.31 -12.69 -16.10
C GLY A 43 13.53 -13.45 -16.63
N GLY A 44 14.52 -12.74 -17.12
CA GLY A 44 15.78 -13.26 -17.67
C GLY A 44 16.90 -12.24 -17.57
N ALA A 45 18.04 -12.49 -18.21
CA ALA A 45 19.13 -11.51 -18.30
C ALA A 45 18.79 -10.46 -19.36
N ASN A 46 18.70 -9.18 -18.99
CA ASN A 46 18.21 -8.09 -19.87
C ASN A 46 16.79 -8.34 -20.41
N ARG A 47 15.95 -9.02 -19.62
CA ARG A 47 14.60 -9.45 -20.01
C ARG A 47 13.66 -9.38 -18.80
N LEU A 48 12.64 -8.54 -18.92
CA LEU A 48 11.65 -8.32 -17.87
C LEU A 48 10.42 -9.20 -18.08
N ALA A 49 10.06 -9.99 -17.07
CA ALA A 49 8.70 -10.52 -16.95
C ALA A 49 7.80 -9.41 -16.40
N ILE A 50 6.90 -8.88 -17.23
CA ILE A 50 6.07 -7.72 -16.89
C ILE A 50 4.67 -8.18 -16.48
N TYR A 51 4.22 -7.68 -15.34
CA TYR A 51 2.90 -7.90 -14.77
C TYR A 51 2.13 -6.59 -14.78
N ARG A 52 0.92 -6.60 -15.34
CA ARG A 52 0.00 -5.48 -15.20
C ARG A 52 -0.66 -5.57 -13.83
N LEU A 53 -0.62 -4.50 -13.07
CA LEU A 53 -1.29 -4.45 -11.76
C LEU A 53 -2.80 -4.28 -12.01
N GLU A 54 -3.66 -5.07 -11.36
CA GLU A 54 -5.13 -4.99 -11.58
C GLU A 54 -5.72 -3.62 -11.20
N LEU A 55 -5.03 -2.87 -10.33
CA LEU A 55 -5.27 -1.43 -10.08
C LEU A 55 -5.21 -0.58 -11.37
N ALA A 56 -4.56 -1.05 -12.44
CA ALA A 56 -4.46 -0.42 -13.75
C ALA A 56 -5.56 -0.84 -14.74
N GLN A 57 -6.34 -1.87 -14.42
CA GLN A 57 -7.55 -2.24 -15.18
C GLN A 57 -8.73 -1.36 -14.75
N GLU A 58 -8.72 -0.92 -13.49
CA GLU A 58 -9.63 0.09 -12.91
C GLU A 58 -9.40 1.50 -13.48
N ALA A 59 -8.25 1.76 -14.10
CA ALA A 59 -7.95 3.01 -14.79
C ALA A 59 -8.63 3.15 -16.17
N ALA A 60 -9.45 2.18 -16.59
CA ALA A 60 -9.97 2.06 -17.95
C ALA A 60 -11.27 2.85 -18.24
N ARG A 61 -11.99 3.31 -17.21
CA ARG A 61 -13.10 4.27 -17.39
C ARG A 61 -12.75 5.56 -16.67
N ARG A 62 -12.05 6.44 -17.38
CA ARG A 62 -11.84 7.81 -16.94
C ARG A 62 -12.99 8.64 -17.43
N ASP A 63 -13.51 9.47 -16.54
CA ASP A 63 -14.44 10.54 -16.87
C ASP A 63 -13.73 11.84 -16.50
N GLY A 64 -13.30 12.59 -17.51
CA GLY A 64 -12.34 13.68 -17.33
C GLY A 64 -11.06 13.26 -16.56
N SER A 65 -10.83 13.90 -15.41
CA SER A 65 -9.69 13.62 -14.51
C SER A 65 -9.98 12.55 -13.45
N ALA A 66 -11.22 12.11 -13.31
CA ALA A 66 -11.62 11.13 -12.30
C ALA A 66 -11.45 9.69 -12.79
N ILE A 67 -11.20 8.79 -11.83
CA ILE A 67 -11.06 7.35 -12.06
C ILE A 67 -12.31 6.65 -11.53
N PHE A 68 -13.06 5.99 -12.40
CA PHE A 68 -14.20 5.18 -11.98
C PHE A 68 -13.74 4.03 -11.08
N ARG A 69 -14.36 3.90 -9.90
CA ARG A 69 -14.02 2.86 -8.91
C ARG A 69 -15.04 1.73 -8.84
N GLY A 70 -16.28 1.97 -9.23
CA GLY A 70 -17.33 0.95 -9.26
C GLY A 70 -18.64 1.38 -8.61
N CYS A 71 -19.58 0.45 -8.55
CA CYS A 71 -20.82 0.55 -7.79
C CYS A 71 -20.62 -0.08 -6.40
N PHE A 72 -21.09 0.59 -5.36
CA PHE A 72 -20.92 0.15 -3.97
C PHE A 72 -22.23 0.31 -3.20
N ARG A 73 -22.50 -0.59 -2.27
CA ARG A 73 -23.67 -0.45 -1.39
C ARG A 73 -23.53 0.78 -0.50
N ARG A 74 -24.62 1.51 -0.31
CA ARG A 74 -24.68 2.67 0.60
C ARG A 74 -24.41 2.21 2.04
N PRO A 75 -23.46 2.84 2.75
CA PRO A 75 -23.21 2.52 4.15
C PRO A 75 -24.35 3.01 5.03
N ALA A 76 -24.65 2.27 6.12
CA ALA A 76 -25.74 2.60 7.03
C ALA A 76 -25.66 4.04 7.59
N ASN A 77 -24.45 4.52 7.90
CA ASN A 77 -24.20 5.87 8.40
C ASN A 77 -23.42 6.70 7.37
N VAL A 78 -24.07 7.01 6.24
CA VAL A 78 -23.43 7.72 5.11
C VAL A 78 -22.78 9.05 5.51
N SER A 79 -23.37 9.81 6.44
CA SER A 79 -22.83 11.09 6.89
C SER A 79 -21.54 10.97 7.73
N ILE A 80 -21.24 9.79 8.28
CA ILE A 80 -19.97 9.54 8.98
C ILE A 80 -18.93 9.01 7.98
N ALA A 81 -19.35 8.09 7.11
CA ALA A 81 -18.49 7.48 6.10
C ALA A 81 -18.03 8.48 5.03
N LEU A 82 -18.94 9.35 4.59
CA LEU A 82 -18.76 10.36 3.55
C LEU A 82 -19.24 11.71 4.12
N PRO A 83 -18.38 12.43 4.84
CA PRO A 83 -18.77 13.53 5.73
C PRO A 83 -19.31 14.77 5.01
N THR A 84 -18.95 14.97 3.74
CA THR A 84 -19.38 16.14 2.98
C THR A 84 -20.38 15.70 1.93
N SER A 85 -21.49 16.43 1.78
CA SER A 85 -22.47 16.14 0.74
C SER A 85 -23.17 17.39 0.24
N LYS A 86 -23.70 17.32 -0.97
CA LYS A 86 -24.47 18.39 -1.60
C LYS A 86 -25.54 17.81 -2.52
N VAL A 87 -26.75 18.34 -2.39
CA VAL A 87 -27.84 18.05 -3.33
C VAL A 87 -27.65 18.91 -4.58
N MET A 88 -27.70 18.29 -5.75
CA MET A 88 -27.58 18.94 -7.05
C MET A 88 -28.75 18.48 -7.93
N LEU A 89 -29.65 19.41 -8.27
CA LEU A 89 -30.83 19.13 -9.11
C LEU A 89 -30.45 18.76 -10.55
N ASN A 90 -29.33 19.30 -11.03
CA ASN A 90 -28.74 19.04 -12.34
C ASN A 90 -27.41 18.26 -12.13
N MET A 91 -27.52 17.06 -11.56
CA MET A 91 -26.36 16.22 -11.21
C MET A 91 -25.71 15.62 -12.46
N SER A 92 -24.37 15.61 -12.49
CA SER A 92 -23.52 14.86 -13.43
C SER A 92 -22.30 14.34 -12.68
N VAL A 93 -21.57 13.39 -13.27
CA VAL A 93 -20.31 12.86 -12.73
C VAL A 93 -19.32 13.99 -12.49
N ASP A 94 -19.07 14.82 -13.51
CA ASP A 94 -18.15 15.95 -13.45
C ASP A 94 -18.47 16.92 -12.31
N LYS A 95 -19.74 17.32 -12.15
CA LYS A 95 -20.13 18.27 -11.09
C LYS A 95 -19.89 17.72 -9.70
N CYS A 96 -20.14 16.43 -9.48
CA CYS A 96 -19.87 15.80 -8.20
C CYS A 96 -18.37 15.68 -7.94
N VAL A 97 -17.60 15.24 -8.94
CA VAL A 97 -16.13 15.14 -8.88
C VAL A 97 -15.50 16.51 -8.59
N ASP A 98 -15.92 17.56 -9.29
CA ASP A 98 -15.42 18.92 -9.10
C ASP A 98 -15.71 19.45 -7.70
N PHE A 99 -16.94 19.25 -7.22
CA PHE A 99 -17.33 19.61 -5.86
C PHE A 99 -16.47 18.88 -4.81
N CYS A 100 -16.26 17.57 -4.95
CA CYS A 100 -15.43 16.82 -4.01
C CYS A 100 -13.95 17.20 -4.09
N THR A 101 -13.46 17.55 -5.28
CA THR A 101 -12.11 18.07 -5.48
C THR A 101 -11.93 19.42 -4.79
N GLU A 102 -12.88 20.35 -4.96
CA GLU A 102 -12.86 21.67 -4.30
C GLU A 102 -12.86 21.53 -2.77
N LYS A 103 -13.47 20.46 -2.26
CA LYS A 103 -13.49 20.11 -0.83
C LYS A 103 -12.32 19.23 -0.39
N GLU A 104 -11.32 19.05 -1.25
CA GLU A 104 -10.09 18.28 -0.98
C GLU A 104 -10.35 16.81 -0.55
N TYR A 105 -11.40 16.20 -1.08
CA TYR A 105 -11.71 14.79 -0.85
C TYR A 105 -11.29 13.91 -2.03
N PRO A 106 -10.63 12.76 -1.78
CA PRO A 106 -10.20 11.82 -2.82
C PRO A 106 -11.33 10.98 -3.41
N LEU A 107 -12.49 10.87 -2.75
CA LEU A 107 -13.65 10.14 -3.27
C LEU A 107 -14.84 11.06 -3.52
N ALA A 108 -15.49 10.83 -4.66
CA ALA A 108 -16.79 11.34 -5.03
C ALA A 108 -17.75 10.15 -5.22
N ALA A 109 -18.90 10.18 -4.56
CA ALA A 109 -19.88 9.11 -4.56
C ALA A 109 -21.28 9.67 -4.88
N LEU A 110 -21.86 9.22 -5.98
CA LEU A 110 -23.13 9.70 -6.50
C LEU A 110 -24.29 8.81 -6.02
N ALA A 111 -25.36 9.45 -5.54
CA ALA A 111 -26.63 8.84 -5.13
C ALA A 111 -27.82 9.62 -5.72
N GLY A 112 -28.13 9.39 -6.99
CA GLY A 112 -29.15 10.12 -7.74
C GLY A 112 -28.83 11.61 -7.86
N THR A 113 -29.48 12.43 -7.03
CA THR A 113 -29.28 13.90 -6.97
C THR A 113 -28.35 14.33 -5.84
N THR A 114 -27.83 13.42 -5.03
CA THR A 114 -26.94 13.76 -3.91
C THR A 114 -25.52 13.32 -4.23
N CYS A 115 -24.59 14.25 -4.16
CA CYS A 115 -23.16 13.98 -4.24
C CYS A 115 -22.60 13.88 -2.83
N HIS A 116 -21.85 12.82 -2.55
CA HIS A 116 -21.17 12.58 -1.30
C HIS A 116 -19.65 12.56 -1.52
N CYS A 117 -18.91 13.16 -0.61
CA CYS A 117 -17.46 13.26 -0.66
C CYS A 117 -16.86 12.72 0.62
N GLY A 118 -15.71 12.06 0.48
CA GLY A 118 -15.05 11.50 1.64
C GLY A 118 -13.76 10.78 1.31
N PHE A 119 -13.44 9.86 2.19
CA PHE A 119 -12.22 9.08 2.14
C PHE A 119 -12.57 7.59 2.15
N PRO A 120 -11.73 6.72 1.57
CA PRO A 120 -11.83 5.30 1.86
C PRO A 120 -11.53 5.10 3.35
N THR A 121 -12.46 4.47 4.06
CA THR A 121 -12.37 4.19 5.50
C THR A 121 -12.88 2.78 5.78
N THR A 122 -12.78 2.32 7.03
CA THR A 122 -13.41 1.05 7.44
C THR A 122 -14.93 1.09 7.38
N LEU A 123 -15.55 2.28 7.41
CA LEU A 123 -17.00 2.46 7.27
C LEU A 123 -17.47 2.47 5.82
N PHE A 124 -16.55 2.71 4.89
CA PHE A 124 -16.81 2.67 3.44
C PHE A 124 -15.53 2.25 2.72
N THR A 125 -15.40 0.93 2.54
CA THR A 125 -14.26 0.31 1.87
C THR A 125 -14.55 0.20 0.37
N LEU A 126 -13.49 0.18 -0.44
CA LEU A 126 -13.60 0.01 -1.90
C LEU A 126 -13.32 -1.45 -2.34
N HIS A 127 -13.39 -2.40 -1.42
CA HIS A 127 -13.03 -3.81 -1.66
C HIS A 127 -14.19 -4.63 -2.23
N GLU A 128 -15.41 -4.36 -1.77
CA GLU A 128 -16.61 -5.14 -2.13
C GLU A 128 -17.44 -4.34 -3.14
N ARG A 129 -17.21 -4.62 -4.43
CA ARG A 129 -17.97 -4.01 -5.53
C ARG A 129 -19.24 -4.78 -5.79
N GLU A 130 -20.28 -4.03 -6.12
CA GLU A 130 -21.56 -4.53 -6.58
C GLU A 130 -21.63 -4.46 -8.11
N ASP A 131 -22.64 -5.11 -8.70
CA ASP A 131 -22.92 -5.01 -10.14
C ASP A 131 -23.19 -3.54 -10.53
N GLU A 132 -22.53 -3.07 -11.59
CA GLU A 132 -22.68 -1.70 -12.11
C GLU A 132 -24.14 -1.35 -12.44
N GLN A 133 -24.95 -2.34 -12.82
CA GLN A 133 -26.37 -2.15 -13.15
C GLN A 133 -27.20 -1.67 -11.95
N LEU A 134 -26.78 -1.99 -10.71
CA LEU A 134 -27.46 -1.54 -9.49
C LEU A 134 -27.31 -0.02 -9.27
N CYS A 135 -26.32 0.59 -9.91
CA CYS A 135 -26.08 2.03 -9.90
C CYS A 135 -26.51 2.75 -11.20
N ALA A 136 -27.12 2.05 -12.17
CA ALA A 136 -27.40 2.55 -13.52
C ALA A 136 -28.58 3.54 -13.62
N GLN A 137 -28.98 4.18 -12.52
CA GLN A 137 -29.94 5.28 -12.57
C GLN A 137 -29.30 6.48 -13.26
N LYS A 138 -29.98 7.01 -14.28
CA LYS A 138 -29.48 8.13 -15.08
C LYS A 138 -29.31 9.41 -14.28
N CYS A 139 -28.29 10.17 -14.61
CA CYS A 139 -28.04 11.50 -14.07
C CYS A 139 -29.07 12.51 -14.59
N PRO A 140 -29.73 13.30 -13.72
CA PRO A 140 -30.66 14.37 -14.14
C PRO A 140 -30.04 15.46 -15.01
N GLY A 141 -28.71 15.63 -14.96
CA GLY A 141 -28.00 16.63 -15.72
C GLY A 141 -27.44 16.18 -17.06
N GLU A 142 -27.21 14.87 -17.23
CA GLU A 142 -26.62 14.27 -18.41
C GLU A 142 -27.19 12.84 -18.59
N ASP A 143 -28.09 12.66 -19.55
CA ASP A 143 -28.91 11.43 -19.69
C ASP A 143 -28.14 10.17 -20.11
N PHE A 144 -26.87 10.31 -20.48
CA PHE A 144 -25.97 9.22 -20.84
C PHE A 144 -25.09 8.76 -19.66
N GLU A 145 -25.06 9.52 -18.57
CA GLU A 145 -24.32 9.18 -17.36
C GLU A 145 -25.20 8.45 -16.35
N SER A 146 -24.57 7.66 -15.49
CA SER A 146 -25.22 7.04 -14.33
C SER A 146 -24.82 7.77 -13.06
N CYS A 147 -25.75 7.91 -12.11
CA CYS A 147 -25.59 8.70 -10.89
C CYS A 147 -25.86 7.88 -9.62
N GLY A 148 -25.88 6.55 -9.68
CA GLY A 148 -26.22 5.72 -8.53
C GLY A 148 -27.68 5.88 -8.11
N THR A 149 -28.08 5.09 -7.12
CA THR A 149 -29.45 5.02 -6.59
C THR A 149 -29.48 5.41 -5.11
N ALA A 150 -30.66 5.31 -4.47
CA ALA A 150 -30.79 5.54 -3.03
C ALA A 150 -30.02 4.51 -2.18
N GLU A 151 -29.84 3.29 -2.70
CA GLU A 151 -29.22 2.15 -2.01
C GLU A 151 -27.79 1.85 -2.48
N PHE A 152 -27.42 2.30 -3.68
CA PHE A 152 -26.13 2.02 -4.29
C PHE A 152 -25.45 3.30 -4.77
N LEU A 153 -24.20 3.50 -4.37
CA LEU A 153 -23.36 4.64 -4.69
C LEU A 153 -22.49 4.33 -5.91
N LEU A 154 -22.53 5.20 -6.91
CA LEU A 154 -21.57 5.15 -8.02
C LEU A 154 -20.33 5.97 -7.61
N VAL A 155 -19.17 5.32 -7.49
CA VAL A 155 -17.98 5.94 -6.88
C VAL A 155 -16.89 6.22 -7.91
N TYR A 156 -16.36 7.43 -7.84
CA TYR A 156 -15.21 7.92 -8.56
C TYR A 156 -14.12 8.36 -7.59
N GLN A 157 -12.87 8.12 -7.97
CA GLN A 157 -11.72 8.71 -7.32
C GLN A 157 -11.36 10.03 -8.03
N THR A 158 -11.26 11.10 -7.26
CA THR A 158 -10.83 12.41 -7.74
C THR A 158 -9.32 12.46 -7.91
N GLN A 159 -8.83 13.57 -8.46
CA GLN A 159 -7.42 13.91 -8.59
C GLN A 159 -6.73 14.24 -7.25
N VAL A 160 -7.50 14.43 -6.17
CA VAL A 160 -6.96 14.72 -4.84
C VAL A 160 -6.20 13.49 -4.34
N GLN A 161 -4.94 13.68 -3.95
CA GLN A 161 -4.15 12.61 -3.34
C GLN A 161 -4.58 12.41 -1.89
N ASP A 162 -4.89 11.16 -1.53
CA ASP A 162 -5.10 10.79 -0.13
C ASP A 162 -3.74 10.69 0.59
N ASN A 163 -3.36 11.78 1.25
CA ASN A 163 -2.10 11.86 1.98
C ASN A 163 -2.18 11.29 3.41
N ARG A 164 -3.35 10.88 3.89
CA ARG A 164 -3.54 10.41 5.29
C ARG A 164 -2.67 9.20 5.63
N CYS A 165 -2.42 8.33 4.65
CA CYS A 165 -1.56 7.15 4.80
C CYS A 165 -0.11 7.41 4.33
N MET A 166 0.17 8.57 3.75
CA MET A 166 1.49 8.93 3.21
C MET A 166 2.30 9.76 4.21
N ASP A 167 1.62 10.65 4.94
CA ASP A 167 2.21 11.51 5.96
C ASP A 167 2.39 10.74 7.27
N ARG A 168 3.62 10.30 7.48
CA ARG A 168 4.05 9.69 8.73
C ARG A 168 4.62 10.75 9.64
N ARG A 169 4.27 10.68 10.92
CA ARG A 169 4.75 11.61 11.95
C ARG A 169 5.21 10.84 13.18
N PHE A 170 5.95 11.53 14.05
CA PHE A 170 6.18 11.01 15.40
C PHE A 170 4.88 11.10 16.22
N LEU A 171 4.77 10.28 17.25
CA LEU A 171 3.67 10.38 18.20
C LEU A 171 3.62 11.81 18.80
N PRO A 172 2.43 12.43 18.89
CA PRO A 172 2.29 13.79 19.41
C PRO A 172 2.62 13.86 20.91
N THR A 173 2.43 12.75 21.62
CA THR A 173 2.78 12.57 23.03
C THR A 173 3.64 11.32 23.17
N ARG A 174 4.50 11.28 24.20
CA ARG A 174 5.32 10.09 24.45
C ARG A 174 4.45 8.86 24.73
N ALA A 175 4.81 7.73 24.13
CA ALA A 175 4.19 6.45 24.36
C ALA A 175 4.30 6.07 25.84
N LYS A 176 3.19 5.59 26.39
CA LYS A 176 3.13 5.11 27.79
C LYS A 176 3.69 3.68 27.94
N GLN A 177 3.77 2.95 26.84
CA GLN A 177 4.29 1.58 26.79
C GLN A 177 5.34 1.50 25.67
N LEU A 178 6.44 0.83 25.95
CA LEU A 178 7.47 0.47 24.98
C LEU A 178 7.14 -0.90 24.38
N VAL A 179 6.69 -0.89 23.14
CA VAL A 179 6.35 -2.12 22.41
C VAL A 179 7.50 -2.53 21.50
N ALA A 180 8.05 -3.73 21.70
CA ALA A 180 9.02 -4.33 20.79
C ALA A 180 8.34 -4.87 19.54
N LEU A 181 8.95 -4.67 18.38
CA LEU A 181 8.72 -5.45 17.17
C LEU A 181 9.91 -6.41 17.04
N ALA A 182 9.80 -7.55 17.72
CA ALA A 182 10.87 -8.52 17.87
C ALA A 182 10.79 -9.60 16.77
N SER A 183 11.94 -9.97 16.20
CA SER A 183 11.99 -11.05 15.22
C SER A 183 13.40 -11.63 15.11
N PHE A 184 13.52 -12.86 14.62
CA PHE A 184 14.82 -13.31 14.08
C PHE A 184 15.22 -12.43 12.87
N PRO A 185 16.50 -12.16 12.63
CA PRO A 185 16.95 -11.47 11.41
C PRO A 185 16.46 -12.17 10.14
N GLY A 186 16.12 -11.41 9.08
CA GLY A 186 15.54 -11.97 7.86
C GLY A 186 14.06 -12.40 7.94
N ALA A 187 13.38 -12.22 9.07
CA ALA A 187 11.95 -12.55 9.22
C ALA A 187 10.99 -11.52 8.56
N GLY A 188 11.50 -10.38 8.07
CA GLY A 188 10.68 -9.37 7.38
C GLY A 188 10.31 -8.16 8.24
N ASN A 189 11.05 -7.88 9.31
CA ASN A 189 10.76 -6.78 10.24
C ASN A 189 10.65 -5.41 9.55
N THR A 190 11.58 -5.07 8.63
CA THR A 190 11.53 -3.80 7.89
C THR A 190 10.24 -3.65 7.06
N TRP A 191 9.73 -4.76 6.51
CA TRP A 191 8.45 -4.75 5.80
C TRP A 191 7.27 -4.54 6.76
N ALA A 192 7.26 -5.27 7.89
CA ALA A 192 6.25 -5.08 8.92
C ALA A 192 6.21 -3.64 9.45
N ARG A 193 7.37 -3.02 9.68
CA ARG A 193 7.46 -1.60 10.03
C ARG A 193 6.83 -0.72 8.97
N HIS A 194 7.14 -0.93 7.69
CA HIS A 194 6.57 -0.13 6.62
C HIS A 194 5.03 -0.19 6.63
N LEU A 195 4.47 -1.39 6.80
CA LEU A 195 3.02 -1.58 6.91
C LEU A 195 2.43 -0.89 8.16
N ILE A 196 3.08 -1.01 9.31
CA ILE A 196 2.66 -0.33 10.55
C ILE A 196 2.67 1.18 10.36
N GLU A 197 3.73 1.75 9.79
CA GLU A 197 3.82 3.20 9.58
C GLU A 197 2.76 3.71 8.60
N LEU A 198 2.47 2.97 7.52
CA LEU A 198 1.43 3.33 6.56
C LEU A 198 0.02 3.18 7.12
N ALA A 199 -0.23 2.12 7.90
CA ALA A 199 -1.55 1.87 8.48
C ALA A 199 -1.88 2.82 9.63
N THR A 200 -0.87 3.27 10.38
CA THR A 200 -1.07 4.08 11.58
C THR A 200 -0.74 5.56 11.39
N GLY A 201 0.02 5.91 10.35
CA GLY A 201 0.56 7.26 10.16
C GLY A 201 1.65 7.63 11.16
N PHE A 202 2.16 6.68 11.95
CA PHE A 202 3.18 6.93 12.97
C PHE A 202 4.49 6.20 12.68
N TYR A 203 5.61 6.89 12.86
CA TYR A 203 6.94 6.28 12.67
C TYR A 203 7.20 5.14 13.67
N THR A 204 7.95 4.15 13.19
CA THR A 204 8.51 3.07 14.01
C THR A 204 9.97 3.35 14.32
N GLY A 205 10.38 3.02 15.55
CA GLY A 205 11.76 3.12 16.01
C GLY A 205 12.54 1.85 15.74
N SER A 206 13.83 1.90 16.05
CA SER A 206 14.74 0.76 15.97
C SER A 206 15.67 0.80 17.18
N TYR A 207 15.94 -0.36 17.76
CA TYR A 207 16.98 -0.53 18.79
C TYR A 207 18.37 -0.21 18.23
N TYR A 208 18.53 -0.34 16.91
CA TYR A 208 19.75 -0.07 16.16
C TYR A 208 19.64 1.25 15.38
N PHE A 209 20.78 1.79 14.97
CA PHE A 209 20.87 2.94 14.09
C PHE A 209 21.30 2.50 12.68
N ASP A 210 20.43 2.71 11.68
CA ASP A 210 20.77 2.51 10.26
C ASP A 210 20.50 3.79 9.43
N GLY A 211 21.59 4.47 9.04
CA GLY A 211 21.52 5.68 8.23
C GLY A 211 20.93 5.47 6.82
N SER A 212 21.08 4.28 6.24
CA SER A 212 20.51 3.95 4.93
C SER A 212 18.99 3.85 5.01
N LEU A 213 18.47 3.20 6.06
CA LEU A 213 17.02 3.14 6.30
C LEU A 213 16.44 4.51 6.63
N TYR A 214 17.16 5.33 7.40
CA TYR A 214 16.75 6.72 7.66
C TYR A 214 16.57 7.55 6.37
N ASN A 215 17.53 7.42 5.44
CA ASN A 215 17.48 8.09 4.15
C ASN A 215 16.34 7.57 3.27
N LYS A 216 15.94 6.30 3.45
CA LYS A 216 14.77 5.68 2.79
C LYS A 216 13.43 6.01 3.46
N GLY A 217 13.43 6.84 4.51
CA GLY A 217 12.21 7.38 5.12
C GLY A 217 11.83 6.80 6.48
N PHE A 218 12.57 5.84 7.03
CA PHE A 218 12.36 5.35 8.40
C PHE A 218 12.94 6.34 9.40
N LYS A 219 12.24 7.45 9.65
CA LYS A 219 12.77 8.57 10.45
C LYS A 219 13.06 8.21 11.90
N GLY A 220 12.40 7.19 12.44
CA GLY A 220 12.66 6.65 13.78
C GLY A 220 14.01 5.93 13.95
N GLU A 221 14.78 5.69 12.88
CA GLU A 221 16.14 5.08 12.95
C GLU A 221 17.16 5.92 13.71
N ARG A 222 16.98 7.25 13.71
CA ARG A 222 17.90 8.17 14.37
C ARG A 222 17.40 8.64 15.74
N ASP A 223 16.18 8.26 16.11
CA ASP A 223 15.63 8.63 17.41
C ASP A 223 16.07 7.61 18.45
N HIS A 224 16.31 8.05 19.68
CA HIS A 224 16.68 7.12 20.73
C HIS A 224 15.52 6.15 20.95
N TRP A 225 15.78 4.84 20.99
CA TRP A 225 14.71 3.83 21.02
C TRP A 225 13.79 3.92 22.24
N ARG A 226 14.26 4.54 23.34
CA ARG A 226 13.47 4.88 24.54
C ARG A 226 12.84 6.29 24.52
N SER A 227 12.84 7.01 23.40
CA SER A 227 12.31 8.38 23.33
C SER A 227 10.80 8.44 23.59
N GLY A 228 10.10 7.33 23.35
CA GLY A 228 8.64 7.24 23.39
C GLY A 228 7.96 7.96 22.22
N ARG A 229 8.70 8.45 21.22
CA ARG A 229 8.11 9.20 20.09
C ARG A 229 7.65 8.33 18.93
N THR A 230 7.91 7.02 18.99
CA THR A 230 7.57 6.05 17.94
C THR A 230 6.60 4.99 18.47
N ILE A 231 5.83 4.38 17.58
CA ILE A 231 4.73 3.47 17.96
C ILE A 231 5.19 2.07 18.37
N CYS A 232 6.33 1.60 17.84
CA CYS A 232 6.98 0.35 18.25
C CYS A 232 8.46 0.37 17.85
N ILE A 233 9.26 -0.48 18.49
CA ILE A 233 10.72 -0.51 18.35
C ILE A 233 11.18 -1.85 17.77
N LYS A 234 11.78 -1.82 16.58
CA LYS A 234 12.42 -3.02 16.01
C LYS A 234 13.57 -3.50 16.88
N THR A 235 13.63 -4.81 17.15
CA THR A 235 14.79 -5.45 17.78
C THR A 235 14.98 -6.89 17.30
N HIS A 236 16.22 -7.38 17.35
CA HIS A 236 16.57 -8.80 17.22
C HIS A 236 17.11 -9.36 18.54
N GLU A 237 17.21 -8.52 19.58
CA GLU A 237 17.68 -8.93 20.90
C GLU A 237 16.66 -9.85 21.59
N SER A 238 17.17 -10.89 22.24
CA SER A 238 16.38 -11.91 22.94
C SER A 238 16.94 -12.22 24.34
N GLY A 239 17.90 -11.43 24.81
CA GLY A 239 18.40 -11.54 26.17
C GLY A 239 17.34 -11.10 27.19
N GLN A 240 17.40 -11.67 28.39
CA GLN A 240 16.42 -11.41 29.44
C GLN A 240 16.31 -9.92 29.78
N LYS A 241 17.44 -9.21 29.88
CA LYS A 241 17.47 -7.77 30.16
C LYS A 241 16.79 -6.95 29.08
N GLU A 242 16.99 -7.33 27.82
CA GLU A 242 16.41 -6.64 26.68
C GLU A 242 14.91 -6.91 26.59
N ILE A 243 14.46 -8.14 26.88
CA ILE A 243 13.04 -8.49 26.95
C ILE A 243 12.34 -7.71 28.07
N GLU A 244 12.92 -7.68 29.27
CA GLU A 244 12.38 -6.96 30.44
C GLU A 244 12.38 -5.43 30.26
N ALA A 245 13.11 -4.90 29.27
CA ALA A 245 13.10 -3.48 28.96
C ALA A 245 11.89 -3.01 28.13
N PHE A 246 11.06 -3.94 27.63
CA PHE A 246 9.84 -3.64 26.88
C PHE A 246 8.61 -4.06 27.69
N ASP A 247 7.55 -3.28 27.60
CA ASP A 247 6.27 -3.56 28.29
C ASP A 247 5.44 -4.60 27.55
N ALA A 248 5.62 -4.69 26.22
CA ALA A 248 4.93 -5.64 25.36
C ALA A 248 5.75 -5.95 24.10
N ALA A 249 5.41 -7.02 23.38
CA ALA A 249 6.07 -7.39 22.15
C ALA A 249 5.09 -7.90 21.08
N ILE A 250 5.35 -7.47 19.84
CA ILE A 250 4.86 -8.10 18.62
C ILE A 250 5.99 -9.01 18.12
N LEU A 251 5.77 -10.33 18.22
CA LEU A 251 6.74 -11.33 17.77
C LEU A 251 6.46 -11.73 16.32
N LEU A 252 7.34 -11.38 15.40
CA LEU A 252 7.23 -11.77 13.99
C LEU A 252 7.94 -13.09 13.75
N ILE A 253 7.16 -14.12 13.38
CA ILE A 253 7.66 -15.47 13.09
C ILE A 253 7.57 -15.72 11.59
N ARG A 254 8.68 -16.18 11.00
CA ARG A 254 8.78 -16.63 9.61
C ARG A 254 9.34 -18.04 9.59
N ASN A 255 9.01 -18.81 8.55
CA ASN A 255 9.64 -20.11 8.30
C ASN A 255 11.18 -20.04 8.51
N PRO A 256 11.75 -20.85 9.43
CA PRO A 256 13.14 -20.71 9.84
C PRO A 256 14.14 -20.82 8.69
N TYR A 257 13.93 -21.77 7.77
CA TYR A 257 14.78 -21.91 6.59
C TYR A 257 14.78 -20.64 5.74
N LYS A 258 13.61 -20.08 5.43
CA LYS A 258 13.51 -18.84 4.65
C LYS A 258 14.15 -17.64 5.37
N ALA A 259 14.02 -17.55 6.70
CA ALA A 259 14.63 -16.49 7.49
C ALA A 259 16.16 -16.60 7.50
N LEU A 260 16.70 -17.81 7.71
CA LEU A 260 18.13 -18.10 7.66
C LEU A 260 18.73 -17.78 6.28
N MET A 261 18.06 -18.20 5.19
CA MET A 261 18.51 -17.87 3.84
C MET A 261 18.51 -16.36 3.57
N ALA A 262 17.48 -15.65 4.03
CA ALA A 262 17.42 -14.20 3.89
C ALA A 262 18.53 -13.49 4.69
N GLU A 263 18.81 -13.93 5.92
CA GLU A 263 19.87 -13.35 6.74
C GLU A 263 21.26 -13.65 6.18
N PHE A 264 21.48 -14.86 5.67
CA PHE A 264 22.71 -15.22 4.97
C PHE A 264 22.95 -14.30 3.76
N ASN A 265 21.93 -14.12 2.92
CA ASN A 265 21.98 -13.20 1.79
C ASN A 265 22.25 -11.76 2.24
N ARG A 266 21.62 -11.29 3.32
CA ARG A 266 21.88 -9.95 3.88
C ARG A 266 23.34 -9.77 4.29
N LYS A 267 23.92 -10.78 4.95
CA LYS A 267 25.29 -10.74 5.47
C LYS A 267 26.36 -10.70 4.37
N PHE A 268 26.13 -11.44 3.28
CA PHE A 268 27.13 -11.62 2.21
C PHE A 268 26.79 -10.90 0.89
N GLY A 269 25.56 -10.41 0.73
CA GLY A 269 25.08 -9.67 -0.45
C GLY A 269 24.47 -8.29 -0.13
N GLY A 270 24.40 -7.90 1.15
CA GLY A 270 23.79 -6.64 1.58
C GLY A 270 22.25 -6.68 1.62
N HIS A 271 21.61 -5.56 2.01
CA HIS A 271 20.17 -5.51 2.32
C HIS A 271 19.20 -5.91 1.19
N ILE A 272 19.66 -5.89 -0.06
CA ILE A 272 18.86 -6.22 -1.26
C ILE A 272 19.54 -7.26 -2.17
N GLY A 273 20.76 -7.70 -1.82
CA GLY A 273 21.53 -8.60 -2.67
C GLY A 273 21.49 -10.05 -2.21
N PHE A 274 22.01 -10.92 -3.06
CA PHE A 274 22.16 -12.34 -2.79
C PHE A 274 23.62 -12.65 -2.51
N ALA A 275 23.88 -13.58 -1.59
CA ALA A 275 25.22 -14.07 -1.36
C ALA A 275 25.75 -14.76 -2.63
N ALA A 276 26.97 -14.38 -3.05
CA ALA A 276 27.64 -15.02 -4.18
C ALA A 276 27.83 -16.53 -3.93
N HIS A 277 27.86 -17.33 -5.01
CA HIS A 277 27.97 -18.79 -4.91
C HIS A 277 29.19 -19.24 -4.09
N ALA A 278 30.28 -18.48 -4.13
CA ALA A 278 31.50 -18.71 -3.35
C ALA A 278 31.28 -18.73 -1.83
N HIS A 279 30.23 -18.07 -1.31
CA HIS A 279 29.92 -18.10 0.12
C HIS A 279 29.13 -19.34 0.55
N TRP A 280 28.50 -20.05 -0.39
CA TRP A 280 27.69 -21.25 -0.13
C TRP A 280 28.54 -22.52 -0.03
N GLN A 281 29.62 -22.46 0.76
CA GLN A 281 30.45 -23.63 1.04
C GLN A 281 29.95 -24.30 2.32
N GLY A 282 29.63 -25.59 2.24
CA GLY A 282 29.41 -26.41 3.43
C GLY A 282 30.69 -26.50 4.27
N LYS A 283 30.54 -26.70 5.57
CA LYS A 283 31.65 -27.24 6.37
C LYS A 283 31.76 -28.74 6.14
#